data_AF-A0A173R5N4-F1
#
_entry.id   AF-A0A173R5N4-F1
#
_cell.length_a   1.000
_cell.length_b   1.000
_cell.length_c   1.000
_cell.angle_alpha   90.00
_cell.angle_beta   90.00
_cell.angle_gamma   90.00
#
_symmetry.space_group_name_H-M   'P 1'
#
loop_
_entity.id
_entity.type
_entity.pdbx_description
1 polymer ?
#
loop_
_entity_poly.entity_id
_entity_poly.type
_entity_poly.pdbx_seq_one_letter_code
_entity_poly.pdbx_strand_id
1 'polypeptide(L)'
;MNGTLTLKNPVMINGDKITEMKYDTNEIDGVLFATAEAKRKAAAGMKNLSVSAAAEFDFGLHLYLGYAAIVAVNPTYDFSDLERMKGADVVEVMALGRNFMLKSEPEPQENDSAEPTATTPESTTPARQSSKKSE
;
A
#
# COMPACT_ATOMS: atom_id res chain seq x y z
N MET A 1 7.38 0.72 -3.69
CA MET A 1 7.23 -0.56 -2.94
C MET A 1 7.20 -1.67 -3.96
N ASN A 2 7.99 -2.73 -3.78
CA ASN A 2 8.01 -3.87 -4.68
C ASN A 2 7.85 -5.20 -3.96
N GLY A 3 7.54 -6.24 -4.74
CA GLY A 3 7.42 -7.58 -4.22
C GLY A 3 6.81 -8.56 -5.21
N THR A 4 6.38 -9.70 -4.67
CA THR A 4 5.64 -10.74 -5.40
C THR A 4 4.27 -10.90 -4.77
N LEU A 5 3.24 -10.89 -5.60
CA LEU A 5 1.87 -11.20 -5.23
C LEU A 5 1.58 -12.67 -5.58
N THR A 6 1.22 -13.47 -4.59
CA THR A 6 0.74 -14.85 -4.80
C THR A 6 -0.78 -14.87 -4.94
N LEU A 7 -1.27 -15.39 -6.07
CA LEU A 7 -2.68 -15.43 -6.41
C LEU A 7 -3.36 -16.67 -5.84
N LYS A 8 -4.49 -16.47 -5.16
CA LYS A 8 -5.40 -17.55 -4.72
C LYS A 8 -6.21 -18.09 -5.89
N ASN A 9 -6.54 -17.23 -6.86
CA ASN A 9 -7.25 -17.56 -8.09
C ASN A 9 -6.32 -17.29 -9.29
N PRO A 10 -5.71 -18.34 -9.86
CA PRO A 10 -4.78 -18.17 -10.97
C PRO A 10 -5.42 -17.52 -12.19
N VAL A 11 -4.65 -16.70 -12.91
CA VAL A 11 -5.09 -16.02 -14.14
C VAL A 11 -4.37 -16.63 -15.33
N MET A 12 -5.08 -16.79 -16.45
CA MET A 12 -4.48 -17.27 -17.69
C MET A 12 -3.96 -16.09 -18.50
N ILE A 13 -2.63 -15.97 -18.67
CA ILE A 13 -2.00 -14.91 -19.45
C ILE A 13 -1.16 -15.56 -20.55
N ASN A 14 -1.40 -15.20 -21.80
CA ASN A 14 -0.68 -15.75 -22.96
C ASN A 14 -0.65 -17.31 -23.04
N GLY A 15 -1.69 -17.96 -22.49
CA GLY A 15 -1.78 -19.43 -22.44
C GLY A 15 -1.20 -20.07 -21.18
N ASP A 16 -0.48 -19.30 -20.37
CA ASP A 16 0.13 -19.77 -19.12
C ASP A 16 -0.77 -19.50 -17.91
N LYS A 17 -0.79 -20.46 -16.99
CA LYS A 17 -1.49 -20.33 -15.71
C LYS A 17 -0.58 -19.63 -14.71
N ILE A 18 -0.87 -18.35 -14.45
CA ILE A 18 -0.08 -17.52 -13.54
C ILE A 18 -0.63 -17.63 -12.12
N THR A 19 0.24 -17.99 -11.19
CA THR A 19 -0.05 -18.09 -9.75
C THR A 19 0.71 -17.03 -8.94
N GLU A 20 1.73 -16.40 -9.52
CA GLU A 20 2.54 -15.37 -8.88
C GLU A 20 2.88 -14.26 -9.86
N MET A 21 2.88 -13.02 -9.40
CA MET A 21 3.15 -11.84 -10.23
C MET A 21 4.07 -10.88 -9.50
N LYS A 22 5.06 -10.31 -10.18
CA LYS A 22 5.86 -9.23 -9.60
C LYS A 22 5.10 -7.90 -9.67
N TYR A 23 5.41 -6.99 -8.75
CA TYR A 23 4.94 -5.61 -8.80
C TYR A 23 6.01 -4.65 -8.30
N ASP A 24 5.99 -3.41 -8.80
CA ASP A 24 6.71 -2.29 -8.21
C ASP A 24 5.89 -1.00 -8.41
N THR A 25 5.48 -0.37 -7.30
CA THR A 25 4.75 0.90 -7.34
C THR A 25 5.63 2.07 -7.75
N ASN A 26 6.96 1.97 -7.61
CA ASN A 26 7.89 3.03 -7.99
C ASN A 26 8.12 3.08 -9.51
N GLU A 27 7.79 2.00 -10.22
CA GLU A 27 7.87 1.92 -11.68
C GLU A 27 6.59 2.42 -12.38
N ILE A 28 5.61 2.91 -11.62
CA ILE A 28 4.45 3.61 -12.19
C ILE A 28 4.90 5.00 -12.65
N ASP A 29 5.12 5.14 -13.96
CA ASP A 29 5.38 6.43 -14.58
C ASP A 29 4.07 7.23 -14.83
N GLY A 30 4.22 8.46 -15.31
CA GLY A 30 3.08 9.34 -15.59
C GLY A 30 2.14 8.82 -16.69
N VAL A 31 2.65 8.04 -17.64
CA VAL A 31 1.85 7.45 -18.73
C VAL A 31 1.02 6.29 -18.19
N LEU A 32 1.61 5.44 -17.35
CA LEU A 32 0.93 4.35 -16.67
C LEU A 32 -0.14 4.88 -15.73
N PHE A 33 0.15 5.94 -14.98
CA PHE A 33 -0.82 6.61 -14.11
C PHE A 33 -2.03 7.12 -14.92
N ALA A 34 -1.79 7.87 -15.99
CA ALA A 34 -2.85 8.38 -16.85
C ALA A 34 -3.67 7.25 -17.51
N THR A 35 -3.00 6.16 -17.89
CA THR A 35 -3.63 4.96 -18.46
C THR A 35 -4.53 4.27 -17.44
N ALA A 36 -4.06 4.12 -16.19
CA ALA A 36 -4.84 3.57 -15.08
C ALA A 36 -6.10 4.42 -14.82
N GLU A 37 -5.96 5.75 -14.79
CA GLU A 37 -7.09 6.66 -14.61
C GLU A 37 -8.10 6.54 -15.77
N ALA A 38 -7.63 6.49 -17.02
CA ALA A 38 -8.48 6.34 -18.19
C ALA A 38 -9.24 5.00 -18.20
N LYS A 39 -8.54 3.90 -17.91
CA LYS A 39 -9.13 2.56 -17.79
C LYS A 39 -10.16 2.50 -16.66
N ARG A 40 -9.84 3.07 -15.50
CA ARG A 40 -10.77 3.20 -14.38
C ARG A 40 -12.04 3.95 -14.78
N LYS A 41 -11.91 5.08 -15.49
CA LYS A 41 -13.06 5.87 -15.97
C LYS A 41 -13.91 5.06 -16.95
N ALA A 42 -13.28 4.29 -17.84
CA ALA A 42 -13.98 3.42 -18.79
C ALA A 42 -14.77 2.31 -18.07
N ALA A 43 -14.16 1.67 -17.05
CA ALA A 43 -14.77 0.58 -16.30
C ALA A 43 -15.96 1.03 -15.43
N ALA A 44 -15.94 2.26 -14.90
CA ALA A 44 -17.06 2.85 -14.17
C ALA A 44 -18.31 3.09 -15.05
N GLY A 45 -18.13 3.18 -16.38
CA GLY A 45 -19.18 3.57 -17.32
C GLY A 45 -19.68 5.02 -17.12
N MET A 46 -20.57 5.49 -18.00
CA MET A 46 -21.18 6.83 -17.91
C MET A 46 -22.14 7.02 -16.72
N LYS A 47 -22.29 6.02 -15.84
CA LYS A 47 -23.24 6.05 -14.72
C LYS A 47 -22.50 6.34 -13.42
N ASN A 48 -22.13 7.60 -13.21
CA ASN A 48 -21.91 8.26 -11.91
C ASN A 48 -21.35 7.39 -10.76
N LEU A 49 -20.35 6.53 -10.98
CA LEU A 49 -19.52 6.12 -9.85
C LEU A 49 -18.75 7.36 -9.43
N SER A 50 -18.89 7.74 -8.16
CA SER A 50 -18.21 8.87 -7.56
C SER A 50 -16.72 8.78 -7.84
N VAL A 51 -16.25 9.48 -8.87
CA VAL A 51 -14.86 9.90 -8.96
C VAL A 51 -14.66 10.69 -7.68
N SER A 52 -13.92 10.12 -6.74
CA SER A 52 -13.65 10.84 -5.50
C SER A 52 -12.91 12.12 -5.90
N ALA A 53 -13.31 13.26 -5.34
CA ALA A 53 -12.61 14.51 -5.59
C ALA A 53 -11.14 14.44 -5.15
N ALA A 54 -10.83 13.52 -4.23
CA ALA A 54 -9.50 13.23 -3.72
C ALA A 54 -9.07 11.82 -4.14
N ALA A 55 -7.96 11.74 -4.87
CA ALA A 55 -7.46 10.51 -5.47
C ALA A 55 -7.05 9.45 -4.41
N GLU A 56 -6.68 9.90 -3.21
CA GLU A 56 -6.35 9.04 -2.06
C GLU A 56 -7.55 8.22 -1.55
N PHE A 57 -8.79 8.58 -1.92
CA PHE A 57 -10.01 7.87 -1.55
C PHE A 57 -10.71 7.19 -2.72
N ASP A 58 -10.12 7.24 -3.92
CA ASP A 58 -10.71 6.60 -5.10
C ASP A 58 -10.30 5.13 -5.19
N PHE A 59 -11.08 4.26 -4.53
CA PHE A 59 -10.81 2.81 -4.52
C PHE A 59 -10.78 2.19 -5.93
N GLY A 60 -11.56 2.73 -6.86
CA GLY A 60 -11.51 2.31 -8.26
C GLY A 60 -10.15 2.63 -8.87
N LEU A 61 -9.63 3.84 -8.62
CA LEU A 61 -8.30 4.23 -9.07
C LEU A 61 -7.22 3.39 -8.40
N HIS A 62 -7.35 3.07 -7.11
CA HIS A 62 -6.39 2.21 -6.39
C HIS A 62 -6.26 0.83 -7.04
N LEU A 63 -7.36 0.23 -7.47
CA LEU A 63 -7.31 -1.05 -8.19
C LEU A 63 -6.49 -0.92 -9.49
N TYR A 64 -6.78 0.10 -10.30
CA TYR A 64 -6.08 0.31 -11.56
C TYR A 64 -4.62 0.74 -11.40
N LEU A 65 -4.26 1.41 -10.30
CA LEU A 65 -2.87 1.67 -9.95
C LEU A 65 -2.14 0.40 -9.48
N GLY A 66 -2.85 -0.51 -8.80
CA GLY A 66 -2.31 -1.84 -8.50
C GLY A 66 -2.01 -2.63 -9.78
N TYR A 67 -2.90 -2.55 -10.78
CA TYR A 67 -2.64 -3.11 -12.11
C TYR A 67 -1.42 -2.47 -12.78
N ALA A 68 -1.31 -1.14 -12.70
CA ALA A 68 -0.18 -0.41 -13.23
C ALA A 68 1.14 -0.88 -12.60
N ALA A 69 1.20 -1.05 -11.27
CA ALA A 69 2.39 -1.56 -10.57
C ALA A 69 2.84 -2.95 -11.05
N ILE A 70 1.90 -3.80 -11.46
CA ILE A 70 2.20 -5.13 -12.00
C ILE A 70 2.68 -5.00 -13.46
N VAL A 71 1.92 -4.30 -14.32
CA VAL A 71 2.27 -4.12 -15.74
C VAL A 71 3.64 -3.47 -15.91
N ALA A 72 3.99 -2.51 -15.05
CA ALA A 72 5.27 -1.79 -15.10
C ALA A 72 6.49 -2.71 -15.12
N VAL A 73 6.43 -3.85 -14.41
CA VAL A 73 7.56 -4.78 -14.25
C VAL A 73 7.34 -6.15 -14.90
N ASN A 74 6.22 -6.33 -15.62
CA ASN A 74 5.91 -7.55 -16.37
C ASN A 74 5.51 -7.17 -17.81
N PRO A 75 6.47 -6.97 -18.73
CA PRO A 75 6.23 -6.36 -20.04
C PRO A 75 5.35 -7.21 -21.00
N THR A 76 5.09 -8.46 -20.67
CA THR A 76 4.20 -9.35 -21.43
C THR A 76 2.76 -9.30 -20.94
N TYR A 77 2.48 -8.56 -19.86
CA TYR A 77 1.15 -8.43 -19.26
C TYR A 77 0.55 -7.08 -19.65
N ASP A 78 -0.78 -7.04 -19.78
CA ASP A 78 -1.53 -5.80 -19.95
C ASP A 78 -2.65 -5.65 -18.90
N PHE A 79 -3.32 -4.50 -18.91
CA PHE A 79 -4.43 -4.23 -17.99
C PHE A 79 -5.58 -5.22 -18.16
N SER A 80 -5.89 -5.62 -19.40
CA SER A 80 -6.97 -6.56 -19.68
C SER A 80 -6.64 -7.97 -19.18
N ASP A 81 -5.35 -8.28 -19.02
CA ASP A 81 -4.96 -9.49 -18.35
C ASP A 81 -5.40 -9.52 -16.89
N LEU A 82 -5.14 -8.42 -16.18
CA LEU A 82 -5.38 -8.27 -14.74
C LEU A 82 -6.85 -7.99 -14.40
N GLU A 83 -7.61 -7.41 -15.33
CA GLU A 83 -9.07 -7.22 -15.19
C GLU A 83 -9.83 -8.55 -15.06
N ARG A 84 -9.22 -9.69 -15.40
CA ARG A 84 -9.80 -11.04 -15.25
C ARG A 84 -9.59 -11.66 -13.86
N MET A 85 -8.87 -10.97 -12.97
CA MET A 85 -8.66 -11.40 -11.57
C MET A 85 -9.99 -11.51 -10.81
N LYS A 86 -10.02 -12.39 -9.80
CA LYS A 86 -11.24 -12.72 -9.07
C LYS A 86 -11.00 -12.79 -7.57
N GLY A 87 -12.07 -12.62 -6.80
CA GLY A 87 -12.08 -12.86 -5.36
C GLY A 87 -11.12 -11.96 -4.60
N ALA A 88 -10.49 -12.50 -3.56
CA ALA A 88 -9.60 -11.76 -2.67
C ALA A 88 -8.40 -11.14 -3.40
N ASP A 89 -7.95 -11.73 -4.51
CA ASP A 89 -6.79 -11.23 -5.24
C ASP A 89 -7.02 -9.81 -5.79
N VAL A 90 -8.27 -9.44 -6.10
CA VAL A 90 -8.64 -8.07 -6.50
C VAL A 90 -8.37 -7.07 -5.37
N VAL A 91 -8.67 -7.45 -4.13
CA VAL A 91 -8.47 -6.61 -2.95
C VAL A 91 -6.97 -6.47 -2.63
N GLU A 92 -6.20 -7.55 -2.78
CA GLU A 92 -4.75 -7.51 -2.60
C GLU A 92 -4.09 -6.56 -3.60
N VAL A 93 -4.50 -6.59 -4.88
CA VAL A 93 -3.99 -5.66 -5.90
C VAL A 93 -4.40 -4.22 -5.61
N MET A 94 -5.65 -3.99 -5.21
CA MET A 94 -6.10 -2.66 -4.80
C MET A 94 -5.28 -2.10 -3.63
N ALA A 95 -4.84 -2.94 -2.69
CA ALA A 95 -3.95 -2.52 -1.61
C ALA A 95 -2.60 -2.01 -2.14
N LEU A 96 -2.05 -2.61 -3.20
CA LEU A 96 -0.82 -2.14 -3.85
C LEU A 96 -0.98 -0.70 -4.37
N GLY A 97 -2.06 -0.43 -5.12
CA GLY A 97 -2.30 0.91 -5.66
C GLY A 97 -2.71 1.93 -4.59
N ARG A 98 -3.36 1.52 -3.51
CA ARG A 98 -3.57 2.38 -2.33
C ARG A 98 -2.23 2.79 -1.73
N ASN A 99 -1.28 1.86 -1.60
CA ASN A 99 0.04 2.14 -1.04
C ASN A 99 0.89 3.06 -1.93
N PHE A 100 0.62 3.13 -3.24
CA PHE A 100 1.19 4.16 -4.11
C PHE A 100 0.71 5.57 -3.75
N MET A 101 -0.58 5.72 -3.42
CA MET A 101 -1.17 7.03 -3.08
C MET A 101 -0.76 7.53 -1.69
N LEU A 102 -0.50 6.60 -0.77
CA LEU A 102 -0.04 6.94 0.55
C LEU A 102 1.46 7.20 0.50
N LYS A 103 1.89 8.34 1.06
CA LYS A 103 3.32 8.55 1.33
C LYS A 103 3.82 7.35 2.13
N SER A 104 4.85 6.68 1.62
CA SER A 104 5.61 5.75 2.47
C SER A 104 6.08 6.56 3.68
N GLU A 105 5.88 6.03 4.89
CA GLU A 105 6.61 6.60 6.04
C GLU A 105 8.10 6.58 5.67
N PRO A 106 8.86 7.66 5.93
CA PRO A 106 10.30 7.58 5.78
C PRO A 106 10.75 6.37 6.59
N GLU A 107 11.54 5.49 5.99
CA GLU A 107 12.22 4.44 6.77
C GLU A 107 12.82 5.12 8.00
N PRO A 108 12.70 4.53 9.21
CA PRO A 108 13.43 5.07 10.34
C PRO A 108 14.88 5.18 9.89
N GLN A 109 15.39 6.41 9.79
CA GLN A 109 16.81 6.61 9.59
C GLN A 109 17.47 5.74 10.65
N GLU A 110 18.36 4.84 10.23
CA GLU A 110 19.30 4.24 11.15
C GLU A 110 19.99 5.41 11.84
N ASN A 111 19.51 5.70 13.05
CA ASN A 111 20.11 6.69 13.89
C ASN A 111 21.40 6.00 14.30
N ASP A 112 22.48 6.33 13.61
CA ASP A 112 23.86 5.95 13.95
C ASP A 112 24.28 6.71 15.23
N SER A 113 23.40 6.65 16.23
CA SER A 113 23.54 7.29 17.53
C SER A 113 24.01 6.21 18.47
N ALA A 114 25.33 6.17 18.61
CA ALA A 114 26.12 5.54 19.66
C ALA A 114 25.33 5.09 20.90
N GLU A 115 25.61 3.84 21.29
CA GLU A 115 25.38 3.17 22.58
C GLU A 115 24.42 3.85 23.58
N PRO A 116 23.38 3.15 24.06
CA PRO A 116 22.58 3.66 25.16
C PRO A 116 23.44 3.67 26.43
N THR A 117 23.98 4.84 26.77
CA THR A 117 24.54 5.06 28.11
C THR A 117 23.37 5.00 29.08
N ALA A 118 23.26 3.88 29.79
CA ALA A 118 22.32 3.72 30.88
C ALA A 118 22.66 4.72 31.99
N THR A 119 21.92 5.83 32.05
CA THR A 119 21.86 6.67 33.24
C THR A 119 20.50 6.46 33.88
N THR A 120 20.42 5.48 34.77
CA THR A 120 19.32 5.36 35.73
C THR A 120 19.38 6.57 36.66
N PRO A 121 18.38 7.49 36.67
CA PRO A 121 18.29 8.46 37.74
C PRO A 121 17.82 7.73 39.01
N GLU A 122 18.61 7.80 40.09
CA GLU A 122 18.19 7.32 41.40
C GLU A 122 16.87 8.00 41.81
N SER A 123 15.84 7.18 42.05
CA SER A 123 14.56 7.63 42.57
C SER A 123 14.73 8.15 44.00
N THR A 124 14.89 9.47 44.14
CA THR A 124 14.85 10.15 45.42
C THR A 124 13.39 10.49 45.74
N THR A 125 12.65 9.50 46.25
CA THR A 125 11.34 9.76 46.88
C THR A 125 11.56 10.19 48.32
N PRO A 126 11.21 11.43 48.73
CA PRO A 126 11.31 11.84 50.13
C PRO A 126 10.24 11.14 50.96
N ALA A 127 10.66 10.52 52.07
CA ALA A 127 9.76 9.93 53.05
C ALA A 127 8.83 11.00 53.63
N ARG A 128 7.51 10.86 53.38
CA ARG A 128 6.49 11.72 53.98
C ARG A 128 6.46 11.46 55.49
N GLN A 129 6.97 12.41 56.27
CA GLN A 129 6.91 12.37 57.72
C GLN A 129 5.46 12.32 58.20
N SER A 130 5.21 11.39 59.13
CA SER A 130 3.98 11.26 59.90
C SER A 130 3.64 12.55 60.64
N SER A 131 2.36 12.90 60.73
CA SER A 131 1.85 13.72 61.83
C SER A 131 0.44 13.28 62.19
N LYS A 132 0.26 13.18 63.50
CA LYS A 132 -0.79 12.47 64.23
C LYS A 132 -2.13 13.22 64.22
N LYS A 133 -3.16 12.41 64.45
CA LYS A 133 -4.51 12.71 64.96
C LYS A 133 -4.50 13.57 66.24
N SER A 134 -5.68 14.17 66.49
CA SER A 134 -6.22 14.81 67.72
C SER A 134 -6.33 16.34 67.57
N GLU A 135 -7.42 17.02 67.87
CA GLU A 135 -8.73 16.74 68.47
C GLU A 135 -9.69 17.87 68.03
#